data_AF-A0A968H0M8-F1
#
_entry.id   AF-A0A968H0M8-F1
#
_cell.length_a   1.000
_cell.length_b   1.000
_cell.length_c   1.000
_cell.angle_alpha   90.00
_cell.angle_beta   90.00
_cell.angle_gamma   90.00
#
_symmetry.space_group_name_H-M   'P 1'
#
loop_
_entity.id
_entity.type
_entity.pdbx_description
1 polymer ?
#
loop_
_entity_poly.entity_id
_entity_poly.type
_entity_poly.pdbx_seq_one_letter_code
_entity_poly.pdbx_strand_id
1 'polypeptide(L)'
;MTNRRWWEIWPERLEFEIEALKALGFDPIVDAGARAAGQIIIRFEHSVGGQTATFTAVFPHGYPRFPFELYAPELRLGHHQNPFAGNLCLLARPSEDWRPSDHVARFLVDQLPVVVQAGTATDLGVVEAVEEHQAEPVSVYYDHADGSLVLVDSSWSLPSATSGSLELGVERIEPLRAAVVEVRTAGAPPVVALDPIRARFPTSLRARWFRVDAPILEATPAGLLARLIALHPDADRPQWVTHGSVEVDVIGILFPEEIAWRTAGDGWTFVLRTRPAGSREARRRARDRRTRPASPTVSLARAGRYGTADMLARIPVLAPLRDRTVSVFGLGGLGAPSALEFARAGVGCLGLLDGDVVEAGNGVRWPLGLAVAGWGKAPAIHDLIHRDWPLTRTRFARWRLGTAVAGEDHEGEALSTVLEGTDLVFDASASLVVQRYLADLANERGIPYISVWSTNGGWGGVVARIRPDGQACWLCLQLALNDRLIPHPPEDPGTRIQPAGCGSPTFTGTSFDLAPVWAAGVRLAVSTLAPDAYGAMDWDVAVVSLRDDRGGVIMPTWTTHRPGRHPRCTNHV
;
A
#
# COMPACT_ATOMS: atom_id res chain seq x y z
N MET A 1 0.55 27.06 -22.57
CA MET A 1 -0.42 26.15 -23.25
C MET A 1 -1.79 26.76 -23.05
N THR A 2 -2.44 27.16 -24.14
CA THR A 2 -3.63 28.02 -24.14
C THR A 2 -4.83 27.33 -23.47
N ASN A 3 -5.54 28.07 -22.60
CA ASN A 3 -6.77 27.67 -21.91
C ASN A 3 -8.00 27.56 -22.86
N ARG A 4 -7.76 27.13 -24.11
CA ARG A 4 -8.78 27.00 -25.16
C ARG A 4 -9.49 25.65 -24.99
N ARG A 5 -10.81 25.66 -25.13
CA ARG A 5 -11.64 24.46 -24.98
C ARG A 5 -11.52 23.59 -26.24
N TRP A 6 -11.69 22.27 -26.09
CA TRP A 6 -11.47 21.35 -27.21
C TRP A 6 -12.36 21.61 -28.42
N TRP A 7 -13.62 22.01 -28.22
CA TRP A 7 -14.55 22.34 -29.31
C TRP A 7 -14.28 23.71 -29.95
N GLU A 8 -13.43 24.55 -29.35
CA GLU A 8 -12.93 25.78 -29.97
C GLU A 8 -11.66 25.53 -30.78
N ILE A 9 -10.96 24.43 -30.48
CA ILE A 9 -9.76 23.98 -31.20
C ILE A 9 -10.19 23.11 -32.39
N TRP A 10 -11.17 22.23 -32.17
CA TRP A 10 -11.73 21.28 -33.14
C TRP A 10 -13.27 21.39 -33.18
N PRO A 11 -13.84 22.49 -33.69
CA PRO A 11 -15.29 22.64 -33.81
C PRO A 11 -15.94 21.53 -34.63
N GLU A 12 -15.26 21.06 -35.67
CA GLU A 12 -15.67 19.94 -36.52
C GLU A 12 -15.87 18.64 -35.73
N ARG A 13 -15.16 18.46 -34.61
CA ARG A 13 -15.33 17.28 -33.77
C ARG A 13 -16.65 17.32 -33.00
N LEU A 14 -17.06 18.50 -32.50
CA LEU A 14 -18.35 18.62 -31.83
C LEU A 14 -19.49 18.41 -32.81
N GLU A 15 -19.39 18.99 -34.01
CA GLU A 15 -20.35 18.78 -35.09
C GLU A 15 -20.44 17.29 -35.46
N PHE A 16 -19.30 16.60 -35.56
CA PHE A 16 -19.27 15.17 -35.83
C PHE A 16 -20.01 14.32 -34.78
N GLU A 17 -19.84 14.59 -33.47
CA GLU A 17 -20.58 13.86 -32.42
C GLU A 17 -22.11 14.01 -32.59
N ILE A 18 -22.57 15.23 -32.87
CA ILE A 18 -23.97 15.57 -33.04
C ILE A 18 -24.54 14.86 -34.27
N GLU A 19 -23.85 14.96 -35.42
CA GLU A 19 -24.30 14.33 -36.66
C GLU A 19 -24.25 12.80 -36.59
N ALA A 20 -23.26 12.22 -35.90
CA ALA A 20 -23.20 10.77 -35.68
C ALA A 20 -24.38 10.26 -34.84
N LEU A 21 -24.83 11.03 -33.83
CA LEU A 21 -26.03 10.69 -33.06
C LEU A 21 -27.31 10.84 -33.89
N LYS A 22 -27.44 11.90 -34.70
CA LYS A 22 -28.57 12.07 -35.62
C LYS A 22 -28.65 10.95 -36.66
N ALA A 23 -27.51 10.47 -37.15
CA ALA A 23 -27.44 9.36 -38.10
C ALA A 23 -28.00 8.04 -37.51
N LEU A 24 -27.97 7.88 -36.19
CA LEU A 24 -28.62 6.78 -35.48
C LEU A 24 -30.11 7.03 -35.20
N GLY A 25 -30.67 8.17 -35.62
CA GLY A 25 -32.07 8.54 -35.44
C GLY A 25 -32.40 9.24 -34.12
N PHE A 26 -31.38 9.64 -33.34
CA PHE A 26 -31.59 10.43 -32.12
C PHE A 26 -31.80 11.91 -32.42
N ASP A 27 -32.45 12.63 -31.48
CA ASP A 27 -32.54 14.10 -31.48
C ASP A 27 -31.62 14.69 -30.39
N PRO A 28 -30.30 14.84 -30.64
CA PRO A 28 -29.34 15.27 -29.64
C PRO A 28 -29.42 16.78 -29.36
N ILE A 29 -29.57 17.13 -28.08
CA ILE A 29 -29.62 18.50 -27.58
C ILE A 29 -28.34 18.83 -26.82
N VAL A 30 -27.58 19.81 -27.31
CA VAL A 30 -26.42 20.36 -26.58
C VAL A 30 -26.92 21.31 -25.49
N ASP A 31 -26.53 21.07 -24.23
CA ASP A 31 -26.92 21.92 -23.11
C ASP A 31 -26.23 23.30 -23.20
N ALA A 32 -27.02 24.34 -23.45
CA ALA A 32 -26.54 25.71 -23.60
C ALA A 32 -25.95 26.28 -22.30
N GLY A 33 -26.50 25.91 -21.14
CA GLY A 33 -26.02 26.35 -19.83
C GLY A 33 -24.68 25.72 -19.49
N ALA A 34 -24.54 24.41 -19.71
CA ALA A 34 -23.26 23.71 -19.55
C ALA A 34 -22.20 24.25 -20.50
N ARG A 35 -22.58 24.52 -21.77
CA ARG A 35 -21.68 25.11 -22.76
C ARG A 35 -21.20 26.49 -22.33
N ALA A 36 -22.08 27.33 -21.82
CA ALA A 36 -21.72 28.64 -21.27
C ALA A 36 -20.81 28.52 -20.03
N ALA A 37 -20.98 27.47 -19.22
CA ALA A 37 -20.10 27.14 -18.10
C ALA A 37 -18.76 26.48 -18.54
N GLY A 38 -18.54 26.29 -19.84
CA GLY A 38 -17.32 25.70 -20.39
C GLY A 38 -17.28 24.18 -20.30
N GLN A 39 -18.43 23.51 -20.49
CA GLN A 39 -18.55 22.06 -20.58
C GLN A 39 -19.46 21.69 -21.75
N ILE A 40 -19.14 20.62 -22.48
CA ILE A 40 -20.08 20.08 -23.47
C ILE A 40 -20.84 18.92 -22.83
N ILE A 41 -22.16 19.03 -22.86
CA ILE A 41 -23.10 17.98 -22.47
C ILE A 41 -24.09 17.83 -23.61
N ILE A 42 -24.32 16.59 -24.06
CA ILE A 42 -25.30 16.25 -25.09
C ILE A 42 -26.35 15.34 -24.46
N ARG A 43 -27.63 15.68 -24.59
CA ARG A 43 -28.76 14.87 -24.11
C ARG A 43 -29.58 14.33 -25.26
N PHE A 44 -30.07 13.10 -25.15
CA PHE A 44 -30.97 12.47 -26.12
C PHE A 44 -31.79 11.37 -25.46
N GLU A 45 -32.95 11.03 -26.01
CA GLU A 45 -33.76 9.91 -25.55
C GLU A 45 -33.39 8.63 -26.31
N HIS A 46 -33.37 7.50 -25.59
CA HIS A 46 -33.15 6.18 -26.19
C HIS A 46 -33.93 5.12 -25.40
N SER A 47 -34.63 4.23 -26.10
CA SER A 47 -35.26 3.05 -25.53
C SER A 47 -34.32 1.84 -25.62
N VAL A 48 -33.92 1.30 -24.48
CA VAL A 48 -33.10 0.08 -24.39
C VAL A 48 -33.79 -0.92 -23.47
N GLY A 49 -33.89 -2.19 -23.88
CA GLY A 49 -34.55 -3.23 -23.07
C GLY A 49 -36.04 -2.97 -22.80
N GLY A 50 -36.71 -2.18 -23.65
CA GLY A 50 -38.12 -1.79 -23.47
C GLY A 50 -38.34 -0.61 -22.52
N GLN A 51 -37.28 -0.01 -21.97
CA GLN A 51 -37.36 1.18 -21.13
C GLN A 51 -36.78 2.40 -21.84
N THR A 52 -37.54 3.49 -21.88
CA THR A 52 -37.06 4.79 -22.39
C THR A 52 -36.38 5.56 -21.26
N ALA A 53 -35.15 6.01 -21.51
CA ALA A 53 -34.36 6.81 -20.58
C ALA A 53 -33.76 8.05 -21.27
N THR A 54 -33.45 9.07 -20.49
CA THR A 54 -32.71 10.24 -20.98
C THR A 54 -31.23 9.97 -20.82
N PHE A 55 -30.52 9.84 -21.94
CA PHE A 55 -29.09 9.67 -21.94
C PHE A 55 -28.39 11.03 -21.93
N THR A 56 -27.38 11.17 -21.08
CA THR A 56 -26.55 12.38 -20.97
C THR A 56 -25.10 12.01 -21.22
N ALA A 57 -24.53 12.46 -22.34
CA ALA A 57 -23.11 12.34 -22.65
C ALA A 57 -22.36 13.59 -22.15
N VAL A 58 -21.39 13.40 -21.26
CA VAL A 58 -20.59 14.45 -20.64
C VAL A 58 -19.16 14.37 -21.15
N PHE A 59 -18.67 15.46 -21.75
CA PHE A 59 -17.36 15.49 -22.39
C PHE A 59 -16.33 16.20 -21.50
N PRO A 60 -15.18 15.57 -21.19
CA PRO A 60 -14.15 16.20 -20.37
C PRO A 60 -13.43 17.31 -21.13
N HIS A 61 -12.71 18.15 -20.38
CA HIS A 61 -11.93 19.26 -20.96
C HIS A 61 -10.93 18.81 -22.03
N GLY A 62 -10.32 17.64 -21.85
CA GLY A 62 -9.29 17.13 -22.77
C GLY A 62 -9.83 16.21 -23.88
N TYR A 63 -11.14 16.18 -24.14
CA TYR A 63 -11.70 15.43 -25.27
C TYR A 63 -11.06 15.84 -26.61
N PRO A 64 -10.85 14.93 -27.58
CA PRO A 64 -11.12 13.49 -27.54
C PRO A 64 -9.95 12.66 -26.96
N ARG A 65 -8.97 13.25 -26.28
CA ARG A 65 -7.87 12.47 -25.68
C ARG A 65 -8.30 11.67 -24.46
N PHE A 66 -9.34 12.13 -23.77
CA PHE A 66 -10.02 11.41 -22.70
C PHE A 66 -11.44 11.06 -23.15
N PRO A 67 -12.00 9.91 -22.71
CA PRO A 67 -13.34 9.48 -23.09
C PRO A 67 -14.42 10.39 -22.51
N PHE A 68 -15.59 10.37 -23.14
CA PHE A 68 -16.81 10.91 -22.56
C PHE A 68 -17.34 9.96 -21.47
N GLU A 69 -18.21 10.47 -20.60
CA GLU A 69 -19.01 9.66 -19.69
C GLU A 69 -20.47 9.65 -20.16
N LEU A 70 -21.14 8.50 -20.08
CA LEU A 70 -22.55 8.38 -20.46
C LEU A 70 -23.39 8.03 -19.23
N TYR A 71 -24.44 8.81 -19.00
CA TYR A 71 -25.36 8.63 -17.87
C TYR A 71 -26.75 8.26 -18.36
N ALA A 72 -27.40 7.33 -17.67
CA ALA A 72 -28.79 6.92 -17.90
C ALA A 72 -29.44 6.52 -16.55
N PRO A 73 -29.72 7.48 -15.65
CA PRO A 73 -30.15 7.20 -14.29
C PRO A 73 -31.49 6.44 -14.20
N GLU A 74 -32.31 6.47 -15.25
CA GLU A 74 -33.57 5.73 -15.30
C GLU A 74 -33.38 4.23 -15.55
N LEU A 75 -32.31 3.79 -16.22
CA LEU A 75 -32.15 2.40 -16.73
C LEU A 75 -31.96 1.32 -15.64
N ARG A 76 -31.60 1.71 -14.40
CA ARG A 76 -31.46 0.86 -13.20
C ARG A 76 -30.89 -0.55 -13.48
N LEU A 77 -29.60 -0.64 -13.77
CA LEU A 77 -28.88 -1.89 -13.94
C LEU A 77 -28.33 -2.41 -12.60
N GLY A 78 -28.25 -3.74 -12.45
CA GLY A 78 -27.67 -4.38 -11.25
C GLY A 78 -26.13 -4.36 -11.23
N HIS A 79 -25.52 -4.33 -12.42
CA HIS A 79 -24.08 -4.21 -12.67
C HIS A 79 -23.82 -3.22 -13.82
N HIS A 80 -22.57 -2.79 -13.99
CA HIS A 80 -22.11 -1.83 -14.99
C HIS A 80 -22.80 -0.46 -14.96
N GLN A 81 -23.31 -0.09 -13.80
CA GLN A 81 -23.88 1.24 -13.56
C GLN A 81 -23.54 1.72 -12.16
N ASN A 82 -23.12 2.98 -12.06
CA ASN A 82 -23.01 3.64 -10.77
C ASN A 82 -24.41 3.77 -10.13
N PRO A 83 -24.63 3.22 -8.93
CA PRO A 83 -25.95 3.14 -8.33
C PRO A 83 -26.53 4.50 -7.92
N PHE A 84 -25.69 5.53 -7.78
CA PHE A 84 -26.10 6.88 -7.37
C PHE A 84 -26.26 7.82 -8.57
N ALA A 85 -25.19 7.97 -9.36
CA ALA A 85 -25.14 8.93 -10.45
C ALA A 85 -25.77 8.39 -11.75
N GLY A 86 -25.86 7.07 -11.91
CA GLY A 86 -26.38 6.43 -13.12
C GLY A 86 -25.42 6.42 -14.31
N ASN A 87 -24.12 6.71 -14.10
CA ASN A 87 -23.12 6.54 -15.16
C ASN A 87 -22.95 5.07 -15.53
N LEU A 88 -22.85 4.80 -16.83
CA LEU A 88 -22.71 3.46 -17.40
C LEU A 88 -21.24 3.12 -17.61
N CYS A 89 -20.84 1.90 -17.26
CA CYS A 89 -19.49 1.39 -17.45
C CYS A 89 -19.31 0.86 -18.90
N LEU A 90 -19.27 1.78 -19.87
CA LEU A 90 -19.10 1.45 -21.30
C LEU A 90 -17.67 1.08 -21.70
N LEU A 91 -16.72 1.38 -20.84
CA LEU A 91 -15.29 1.15 -21.02
C LEU A 91 -14.81 0.40 -19.78
N ALA A 92 -14.39 -0.85 -19.96
CA ALA A 92 -13.83 -1.62 -18.86
C ALA A 92 -12.49 -1.01 -18.41
N ARG A 93 -11.63 -0.64 -19.38
CA ARG A 93 -10.34 0.00 -19.13
C ARG A 93 -10.19 1.23 -20.01
N PRO A 94 -10.64 2.41 -19.55
CA PRO A 94 -10.58 3.65 -20.31
C PRO A 94 -9.21 3.97 -20.93
N SER A 95 -8.10 3.60 -20.29
CA SER A 95 -6.74 3.82 -20.83
C SER A 95 -6.34 2.87 -21.95
N GLU A 96 -6.94 1.68 -22.02
CA GLU A 96 -6.62 0.63 -23.00
C GLU A 96 -7.61 0.66 -24.17
N ASP A 97 -8.89 0.91 -23.86
CA ASP A 97 -10.03 0.73 -24.77
C ASP A 97 -10.42 2.01 -25.53
N TRP A 98 -10.06 3.19 -25.00
CA TRP A 98 -10.37 4.46 -25.67
C TRP A 98 -9.35 4.80 -26.76
N ARG A 99 -9.83 5.21 -27.92
CA ARG A 99 -9.05 5.87 -28.97
C ARG A 99 -9.63 7.26 -29.22
N PRO A 100 -8.79 8.29 -29.49
CA PRO A 100 -9.30 9.61 -29.84
C PRO A 100 -10.20 9.66 -31.09
N SER A 101 -10.22 8.61 -31.91
CA SER A 101 -11.14 8.46 -33.04
C SER A 101 -12.53 7.96 -32.63
N ASP A 102 -12.68 7.39 -31.43
CA ASP A 102 -13.96 6.88 -30.95
C ASP A 102 -14.89 8.00 -30.53
N HIS A 103 -16.20 7.73 -30.49
CA HIS A 103 -17.24 8.74 -30.31
C HIS A 103 -18.51 8.12 -29.69
N VAL A 104 -19.44 8.96 -29.22
CA VAL A 104 -20.61 8.50 -28.45
C VAL A 104 -21.43 7.49 -29.24
N ALA A 105 -21.77 7.83 -30.49
CA ALA A 105 -22.61 7.00 -31.34
C ALA A 105 -22.08 5.56 -31.53
N ARG A 106 -20.76 5.37 -31.59
CA ARG A 106 -20.16 4.04 -31.72
C ARG A 106 -20.42 3.20 -30.48
N PHE A 107 -20.17 3.76 -29.29
CA PHE A 107 -20.40 3.05 -28.03
C PHE A 107 -21.88 2.75 -27.79
N LEU A 108 -22.80 3.58 -28.28
CA LEU A 108 -24.23 3.27 -28.23
C LEU A 108 -24.62 2.04 -29.06
N VAL A 109 -23.91 1.78 -30.17
CA VAL A 109 -24.16 0.63 -31.04
C VAL A 109 -23.39 -0.60 -30.55
N ASP A 110 -22.10 -0.43 -30.27
CA ASP A 110 -21.18 -1.54 -30.05
C ASP A 110 -21.20 -2.04 -28.60
N GLN A 111 -21.36 -1.13 -27.61
CA GLN A 111 -21.10 -1.44 -26.19
C GLN A 111 -22.34 -1.34 -25.30
N LEU A 112 -23.23 -0.37 -25.55
CA LEU A 112 -24.43 -0.19 -24.73
C LEU A 112 -25.33 -1.45 -24.69
N PRO A 113 -25.59 -2.17 -25.81
CA PRO A 113 -26.38 -3.40 -25.74
C PRO A 113 -25.71 -4.48 -24.88
N VAL A 114 -24.38 -4.58 -24.95
CA VAL A 114 -23.58 -5.54 -24.16
C VAL A 114 -23.68 -5.20 -22.68
N VAL A 115 -23.47 -3.94 -22.31
CA VAL A 115 -23.57 -3.45 -20.94
C VAL A 115 -24.97 -3.66 -20.35
N VAL A 116 -26.03 -3.41 -21.13
CA VAL A 116 -27.41 -3.63 -20.65
C VAL A 116 -27.70 -5.11 -20.50
N GLN A 117 -27.26 -5.96 -21.44
CA GLN A 117 -27.42 -7.40 -21.34
C GLN A 117 -26.70 -7.94 -20.09
N ALA A 118 -25.43 -7.57 -19.90
CA ALA A 118 -24.63 -7.97 -18.75
C ALA A 118 -25.20 -7.44 -17.41
N GLY A 119 -25.61 -6.17 -17.38
CA GLY A 119 -26.18 -5.51 -16.21
C GLY A 119 -27.58 -6.00 -15.80
N THR A 120 -28.30 -6.71 -16.67
CA THR A 120 -29.63 -7.30 -16.40
C THR A 120 -29.61 -8.83 -16.30
N ALA A 121 -28.53 -9.48 -16.76
CA ALA A 121 -28.42 -10.93 -16.76
C ALA A 121 -28.25 -11.51 -15.35
N THR A 122 -28.99 -12.59 -15.10
CA THR A 122 -28.85 -13.44 -13.90
C THR A 122 -28.11 -14.75 -14.18
N ASP A 123 -27.93 -15.12 -15.45
CA ASP A 123 -27.23 -16.32 -15.90
C ASP A 123 -25.74 -16.01 -16.15
N LEU A 124 -24.85 -16.65 -15.40
CA LEU A 124 -23.40 -16.45 -15.48
C LEU A 124 -22.82 -16.84 -16.85
N GLY A 125 -23.40 -17.82 -17.56
CA GLY A 125 -22.87 -18.26 -18.86
C GLY A 125 -23.05 -17.23 -19.97
N VAL A 126 -24.08 -16.38 -19.85
CA VAL A 126 -24.31 -15.24 -20.77
C VAL A 126 -23.30 -14.12 -20.54
N VAL A 127 -22.85 -13.99 -19.29
CA VAL A 127 -22.05 -12.88 -18.77
C VAL A 127 -20.54 -13.14 -18.92
N GLU A 128 -20.10 -14.39 -18.72
CA GLU A 128 -18.68 -14.81 -18.83
C GLU A 128 -18.05 -14.47 -20.18
N ALA A 129 -18.83 -14.50 -21.27
CA ALA A 129 -18.34 -14.21 -22.60
C ALA A 129 -18.19 -12.70 -22.91
N VAL A 130 -18.75 -11.83 -22.07
CA VAL A 130 -18.89 -10.39 -22.37
C VAL A 130 -18.39 -9.45 -21.26
N GLU A 131 -18.31 -9.92 -20.01
CA GLU A 131 -17.78 -9.14 -18.89
C GLU A 131 -16.29 -9.38 -18.66
N GLU A 132 -15.56 -8.34 -18.27
CA GLU A 132 -14.27 -8.54 -17.63
C GLU A 132 -14.46 -9.17 -16.24
N HIS A 133 -13.51 -10.04 -15.84
CA HIS A 133 -13.51 -10.67 -14.53
C HIS A 133 -13.08 -9.69 -13.42
N GLN A 134 -13.89 -8.66 -13.18
CA GLN A 134 -13.72 -7.64 -12.13
C GLN A 134 -14.92 -7.61 -11.18
N ALA A 135 -14.70 -7.19 -9.94
CA ALA A 135 -15.76 -6.97 -8.97
C ALA A 135 -16.33 -5.56 -9.08
N GLU A 136 -17.62 -5.38 -8.75
CA GLU A 136 -18.27 -4.08 -8.64
C GLU A 136 -18.77 -3.81 -7.20
N PRO A 137 -17.87 -3.64 -6.22
CA PRO A 137 -18.24 -3.41 -4.82
C PRO A 137 -18.98 -2.09 -4.65
N VAL A 138 -20.23 -2.14 -4.18
CA VAL A 138 -21.04 -0.93 -3.94
C VAL A 138 -20.36 0.05 -2.97
N SER A 139 -19.57 -0.48 -2.03
CA SER A 139 -18.84 0.32 -1.05
C SER A 139 -17.93 1.39 -1.66
N VAL A 140 -17.45 1.24 -2.91
CA VAL A 140 -16.56 2.23 -3.54
C VAL A 140 -17.26 3.49 -3.99
N TYR A 141 -18.59 3.44 -4.13
CA TYR A 141 -19.39 4.57 -4.62
C TYR A 141 -19.88 5.49 -3.50
N TYR A 142 -19.79 5.09 -2.22
CA TYR A 142 -20.17 5.97 -1.11
C TYR A 142 -19.22 7.18 -1.01
N ASP A 143 -19.80 8.33 -0.72
CA ASP A 143 -19.05 9.58 -0.49
C ASP A 143 -18.43 9.58 0.91
N HIS A 144 -17.15 9.21 0.98
CA HIS A 144 -16.39 9.15 2.23
C HIS A 144 -15.63 10.45 2.46
N ALA A 145 -15.56 10.89 3.72
CA ALA A 145 -14.77 12.06 4.06
C ALA A 145 -13.28 11.80 3.78
N ASP A 146 -12.62 12.72 3.08
CA ASP A 146 -11.21 12.62 2.71
C ASP A 146 -10.32 12.27 3.91
N GLY A 147 -9.47 11.26 3.71
CA GLY A 147 -8.59 10.74 4.75
C GLY A 147 -9.26 9.86 5.79
N SER A 148 -10.58 9.62 5.74
CA SER A 148 -11.27 8.75 6.69
C SER A 148 -11.27 7.28 6.25
N LEU A 149 -10.71 6.41 7.08
CA LEU A 149 -10.53 4.98 6.82
C LEU A 149 -10.63 4.17 8.12
N VAL A 150 -11.34 3.06 8.06
CA VAL A 150 -11.35 2.03 9.11
C VAL A 150 -10.83 0.72 8.53
N LEU A 151 -9.75 0.18 9.10
CA LEU A 151 -9.19 -1.09 8.65
C LEU A 151 -10.04 -2.26 9.13
N VAL A 152 -10.31 -3.20 8.23
CA VAL A 152 -11.00 -4.47 8.46
C VAL A 152 -10.18 -5.61 7.84
N ASP A 153 -10.19 -6.79 8.43
CA ASP A 153 -9.47 -7.95 7.90
C ASP A 153 -10.43 -8.84 7.10
N SER A 154 -10.11 -9.10 5.84
CA SER A 154 -10.99 -9.91 4.98
C SER A 154 -11.06 -11.38 5.37
N SER A 155 -10.18 -11.87 6.25
CA SER A 155 -10.18 -13.26 6.73
C SER A 155 -11.23 -13.53 7.81
N TRP A 156 -11.92 -12.49 8.32
CA TRP A 156 -12.93 -12.66 9.35
C TRP A 156 -14.14 -13.46 8.85
N SER A 157 -14.50 -14.50 9.62
CA SER A 157 -15.78 -15.20 9.48
C SER A 157 -16.73 -14.71 10.56
N LEU A 158 -17.66 -13.84 10.19
CA LEU A 158 -18.60 -13.23 11.13
C LEU A 158 -19.87 -14.09 11.30
N PRO A 159 -20.41 -14.25 12.52
CA PRO A 159 -21.68 -14.93 12.72
C PRO A 159 -22.84 -14.25 11.97
N SER A 160 -23.93 -14.98 11.75
CA SER A 160 -25.16 -14.51 11.10
C SER A 160 -25.98 -13.50 11.91
N ALA A 161 -25.42 -12.95 12.98
CA ALA A 161 -26.10 -11.96 13.80
C ALA A 161 -26.34 -10.66 13.02
N THR A 162 -27.40 -9.96 13.42
CA THR A 162 -27.86 -8.72 12.80
C THR A 162 -27.23 -7.47 13.42
N SER A 163 -26.60 -7.59 14.59
CA SER A 163 -25.90 -6.49 15.25
C SER A 163 -24.93 -6.96 16.33
N GLY A 164 -24.09 -6.05 16.79
CA GLY A 164 -23.19 -6.26 17.93
C GLY A 164 -22.37 -5.02 18.26
N SER A 165 -21.23 -5.23 18.91
CA SER A 165 -20.30 -4.16 19.27
C SER A 165 -18.93 -4.35 18.62
N LEU A 166 -18.27 -3.24 18.32
CA LEU A 166 -16.90 -3.19 17.85
C LEU A 166 -16.02 -2.55 18.92
N GLU A 167 -14.78 -3.01 19.02
CA GLU A 167 -13.69 -2.22 19.56
C GLU A 167 -12.87 -1.71 18.38
N LEU A 168 -12.72 -0.39 18.28
CA LEU A 168 -11.86 0.27 17.31
C LEU A 168 -10.58 0.73 17.99
N GLY A 169 -9.43 0.40 17.42
CA GLY A 169 -8.19 1.11 17.71
C GLY A 169 -8.16 2.39 16.89
N VAL A 170 -7.93 3.54 17.52
CA VAL A 170 -8.05 4.87 16.89
C VAL A 170 -6.71 5.62 16.95
N GLU A 171 -6.32 6.21 15.83
CA GLU A 171 -5.23 7.17 15.73
C GLU A 171 -5.76 8.62 15.72
N ARG A 172 -6.87 8.86 15.02
CA ARG A 172 -7.50 10.18 14.88
C ARG A 172 -9.00 10.04 14.58
N ILE A 173 -9.82 11.02 14.97
CA ILE A 173 -11.27 11.05 14.72
C ILE A 173 -11.67 11.94 13.53
N GLU A 174 -10.99 13.06 13.30
CA GLU A 174 -11.32 14.01 12.22
C GLU A 174 -10.07 14.31 11.37
N PRO A 175 -9.91 13.67 10.19
CA PRO A 175 -10.69 12.53 9.68
C PRO A 175 -10.42 11.24 10.48
N LEU A 176 -11.34 10.26 10.41
CA LEU A 176 -11.24 9.03 11.20
C LEU A 176 -10.16 8.12 10.65
N ARG A 177 -9.17 7.79 11.47
CA ARG A 177 -8.15 6.78 11.17
C ARG A 177 -8.20 5.74 12.25
N ALA A 178 -8.74 4.58 11.91
CA ALA A 178 -8.95 3.51 12.87
C ALA A 178 -8.74 2.12 12.25
N ALA A 179 -8.68 1.11 13.11
CA ALA A 179 -8.79 -0.29 12.75
C ALA A 179 -9.82 -0.95 13.66
N VAL A 180 -10.64 -1.85 13.11
CA VAL A 180 -11.44 -2.74 13.95
C VAL A 180 -10.47 -3.73 14.61
N VAL A 181 -10.31 -3.62 15.93
CA VAL A 181 -9.43 -4.51 16.70
C VAL A 181 -10.17 -5.69 17.31
N GLU A 182 -11.49 -5.59 17.39
CA GLU A 182 -12.36 -6.66 17.85
C GLU A 182 -13.80 -6.49 17.35
N VAL A 183 -14.41 -7.60 16.94
CA VAL A 183 -15.84 -7.71 16.65
C VAL A 183 -16.47 -8.63 17.68
N ARG A 184 -17.47 -8.14 18.41
CA ARG A 184 -18.26 -8.92 19.36
C ARG A 184 -19.68 -9.10 18.87
N THR A 185 -20.16 -10.33 19.04
CA THR A 185 -21.51 -10.76 18.72
C THR A 185 -22.09 -11.50 19.91
N ALA A 186 -23.37 -11.26 20.24
CA ALA A 186 -24.01 -11.98 21.34
C ALA A 186 -24.02 -13.50 21.08
N GLY A 187 -23.55 -14.28 22.05
CA GLY A 187 -23.53 -15.75 21.96
C GLY A 187 -22.41 -16.35 21.10
N ALA A 188 -21.46 -15.56 20.62
CA ALA A 188 -20.30 -16.03 19.85
C ALA A 188 -18.98 -15.51 20.45
N PRO A 189 -17.86 -16.24 20.26
CA PRO A 189 -16.54 -15.74 20.65
C PRO A 189 -16.19 -14.46 19.86
N PRO A 190 -15.40 -13.55 20.44
CA PRO A 190 -14.96 -12.35 19.74
C PRO A 190 -14.02 -12.71 18.58
N VAL A 191 -14.15 -11.99 17.47
CA VAL A 191 -13.18 -12.02 16.36
C VAL A 191 -12.19 -10.88 16.60
N VAL A 192 -10.91 -11.19 16.77
CA VAL A 192 -9.88 -10.23 17.21
C VAL A 192 -8.87 -9.99 16.09
N ALA A 193 -8.43 -8.74 15.92
CA ALA A 193 -7.33 -8.42 15.02
C ALA A 193 -5.98 -8.94 15.54
N LEU A 194 -4.99 -9.01 14.65
CA LEU A 194 -3.62 -9.38 15.00
C LEU A 194 -3.02 -8.39 16.01
N ASP A 195 -2.24 -8.91 16.97
CA ASP A 195 -1.58 -8.10 18.02
C ASP A 195 -0.84 -6.85 17.49
N PRO A 196 -0.08 -6.93 16.37
CA PRO A 196 0.61 -5.74 15.88
C PRO A 196 -0.32 -4.62 15.39
N ILE A 197 -1.52 -4.96 14.90
CA ILE A 197 -2.54 -3.95 14.53
C ILE A 197 -3.04 -3.25 15.78
N ARG A 198 -3.33 -4.01 16.85
CA ARG A 198 -3.74 -3.44 18.14
C ARG A 198 -2.65 -2.54 18.72
N ALA A 199 -1.38 -2.93 18.65
CA ALA A 199 -0.26 -2.12 19.09
C ALA A 199 -0.12 -0.81 18.29
N ARG A 200 -0.41 -0.83 16.97
CA ARG A 200 -0.39 0.36 16.10
C ARG A 200 -1.52 1.35 16.40
N PHE A 201 -2.63 0.88 16.93
CA PHE A 201 -3.80 1.70 17.25
C PHE A 201 -4.19 1.57 18.73
N PRO A 202 -3.37 2.13 19.65
CA PRO A 202 -3.46 1.84 21.08
C PRO A 202 -4.68 2.46 21.78
N THR A 203 -5.31 3.48 21.18
CA THR A 203 -6.47 4.14 21.78
C THR A 203 -7.75 3.40 21.42
N SER A 204 -8.37 2.71 22.38
CA SER A 204 -9.63 2.03 22.14
C SER A 204 -10.84 2.98 22.14
N LEU A 205 -11.72 2.80 21.16
CA LEU A 205 -13.03 3.43 21.06
C LEU A 205 -14.09 2.35 20.85
N ARG A 206 -15.14 2.38 21.68
CA ARG A 206 -16.28 1.47 21.51
C ARG A 206 -17.20 1.98 20.41
N ALA A 207 -17.60 1.08 19.54
CA ALA A 207 -18.52 1.34 18.44
C ALA A 207 -19.56 0.22 18.35
N ARG A 208 -20.55 0.41 17.48
CA ARG A 208 -21.58 -0.60 17.20
C ARG A 208 -21.48 -1.04 15.76
N TRP A 209 -22.05 -2.21 15.47
CA TRP A 209 -22.25 -2.61 14.08
C TRP A 209 -23.64 -3.19 13.87
N PHE A 210 -24.15 -3.04 12.66
CA PHE A 210 -25.43 -3.58 12.21
C PHE A 210 -25.27 -4.23 10.83
N ARG A 211 -25.92 -5.39 10.64
CA ARG A 211 -25.98 -6.08 9.35
C ARG A 211 -27.23 -5.67 8.60
N VAL A 212 -27.10 -5.40 7.31
CA VAL A 212 -28.23 -5.20 6.40
C VAL A 212 -28.16 -6.21 5.26
N ASP A 213 -29.31 -6.63 4.74
CA ASP A 213 -29.40 -7.70 3.74
C ASP A 213 -28.93 -7.27 2.34
N ALA A 214 -28.78 -5.96 2.10
CA ALA A 214 -28.28 -5.37 0.87
C ALA A 214 -27.63 -4.00 1.15
N PRO A 215 -26.70 -3.52 0.29
CA PRO A 215 -26.15 -2.18 0.40
C PRO A 215 -27.24 -1.09 0.45
N ILE A 216 -27.04 -0.06 1.29
CA ILE A 216 -27.98 1.06 1.42
C ILE A 216 -27.70 2.08 0.31
N LEU A 217 -28.55 2.13 -0.72
CA LEU A 217 -28.37 3.03 -1.85
C LEU A 217 -28.86 4.46 -1.56
N GLU A 218 -28.21 5.13 -0.61
CA GLU A 218 -28.42 6.54 -0.28
C GLU A 218 -27.18 7.38 -0.59
N ALA A 219 -27.35 8.45 -1.37
CA ALA A 219 -26.22 9.24 -1.87
C ALA A 219 -25.55 10.13 -0.81
N THR A 220 -26.20 10.37 0.33
CA THR A 220 -25.66 11.24 1.39
C THR A 220 -25.42 10.47 2.68
N PRO A 221 -24.39 10.82 3.48
CA PRO A 221 -24.17 10.20 4.79
C PRO A 221 -25.40 10.26 5.72
N ALA A 222 -26.13 11.37 5.69
CA ALA A 222 -27.35 11.55 6.49
C ALA A 222 -28.51 10.67 6.01
N GLY A 223 -28.69 10.53 4.69
CA GLY A 223 -29.70 9.63 4.11
C GLY A 223 -29.39 8.17 4.46
N LEU A 224 -28.13 7.77 4.34
CA LEU A 224 -27.67 6.42 4.69
C LEU A 224 -27.92 6.11 6.17
N LEU A 225 -27.62 7.06 7.08
CA LEU A 225 -27.94 6.91 8.50
C LEU A 225 -29.46 6.81 8.75
N ALA A 226 -30.27 7.66 8.10
CA ALA A 226 -31.71 7.62 8.25
C ALA A 226 -32.31 6.28 7.80
N ARG A 227 -31.81 5.74 6.67
CA ARG A 227 -32.22 4.42 6.18
C ARG A 227 -31.75 3.29 7.09
N LEU A 228 -30.53 3.37 7.64
CA LEU A 228 -30.05 2.44 8.64
C LEU A 228 -30.97 2.44 9.88
N ILE A 229 -31.35 3.61 10.39
CA ILE A 229 -32.27 3.74 11.54
C ILE A 229 -33.64 3.11 11.25
N ALA A 230 -34.14 3.26 10.03
CA ALA A 230 -35.41 2.63 9.63
C ALA A 230 -35.34 1.09 9.66
N LEU A 231 -34.19 0.52 9.30
CA LEU A 231 -33.95 -0.94 9.32
C LEU A 231 -33.60 -1.44 10.74
N HIS A 232 -32.87 -0.64 11.50
CA HIS A 232 -32.36 -0.93 12.84
C HIS A 232 -32.63 0.25 13.78
N PRO A 233 -33.82 0.32 14.42
CA PRO A 233 -34.20 1.45 15.27
C PRO A 233 -33.21 1.76 16.41
N ASP A 234 -32.46 0.76 16.87
CA ASP A 234 -31.42 0.92 17.90
C ASP A 234 -30.24 1.80 17.46
N ALA A 235 -30.02 1.98 16.15
CA ALA A 235 -29.00 2.87 15.61
C ALA A 235 -29.29 4.36 15.92
N ASP A 236 -30.56 4.72 16.14
CA ASP A 236 -30.97 6.11 16.40
C ASP A 236 -30.31 6.66 17.67
N ARG A 237 -30.23 5.83 18.72
CA ARG A 237 -29.64 6.19 20.01
C ARG A 237 -28.11 6.26 19.90
N PRO A 238 -27.47 7.44 19.92
CA PRO A 238 -26.01 7.53 19.79
C PRO A 238 -25.30 7.09 21.08
N GLN A 239 -24.19 6.37 20.92
CA GLN A 239 -23.28 6.02 22.02
C GLN A 239 -22.04 6.92 21.97
N TRP A 240 -22.19 8.13 22.50
CA TRP A 240 -21.14 9.14 22.48
C TRP A 240 -19.91 8.73 23.31
N VAL A 241 -18.75 8.72 22.68
CA VAL A 241 -17.44 8.56 23.29
C VAL A 241 -16.68 9.88 23.15
N THR A 242 -16.14 10.40 24.25
CA THR A 242 -15.31 11.62 24.22
C THR A 242 -13.88 11.25 23.85
N HIS A 243 -13.35 11.88 22.79
CA HIS A 243 -11.97 11.75 22.35
C HIS A 243 -11.37 13.15 22.12
N GLY A 244 -10.57 13.63 23.07
CA GLY A 244 -10.06 15.00 23.06
C GLY A 244 -11.19 16.03 23.16
N SER A 245 -11.27 16.94 22.19
CA SER A 245 -12.29 18.00 22.12
C SER A 245 -13.56 17.61 21.35
N VAL A 246 -13.69 16.34 20.94
CA VAL A 246 -14.81 15.84 20.13
C VAL A 246 -15.53 14.71 20.86
N GLU A 247 -16.86 14.70 20.81
CA GLU A 247 -17.67 13.53 21.08
C GLU A 247 -18.02 12.86 19.76
N VAL A 248 -17.81 11.54 19.69
CA VAL A 248 -18.02 10.74 18.49
C VAL A 248 -18.84 9.49 18.79
N ASP A 249 -19.70 9.10 17.87
CA ASP A 249 -20.35 7.79 17.82
C ASP A 249 -20.06 7.19 16.44
N VAL A 250 -19.56 5.95 16.42
CA VAL A 250 -19.20 5.24 15.20
C VAL A 250 -20.09 4.00 15.06
N ILE A 251 -20.63 3.81 13.86
CA ILE A 251 -21.45 2.65 13.51
C ILE A 251 -20.86 2.00 12.26
N GLY A 252 -20.43 0.74 12.36
CA GLY A 252 -20.12 -0.09 11.20
C GLY A 252 -21.40 -0.66 10.59
N ILE A 253 -21.54 -0.59 9.28
CA ILE A 253 -22.62 -1.22 8.52
C ILE A 253 -22.00 -2.35 7.71
N LEU A 254 -22.47 -3.56 7.97
CA LEU A 254 -22.07 -4.78 7.30
C LEU A 254 -23.14 -5.19 6.30
N PHE A 255 -22.76 -5.45 5.06
CA PHE A 255 -23.69 -5.81 3.99
C PHE A 255 -23.02 -6.75 2.99
N PRO A 256 -23.78 -7.60 2.30
CA PRO A 256 -23.22 -8.37 1.19
C PRO A 256 -22.84 -7.44 0.04
N GLU A 257 -21.64 -7.59 -0.50
CA GLU A 257 -21.20 -6.93 -1.74
C GLU A 257 -20.33 -7.86 -2.58
N GLU A 258 -20.06 -7.47 -3.82
CA GLU A 258 -19.14 -8.20 -4.69
C GLU A 258 -17.69 -7.90 -4.29
N ILE A 259 -16.93 -8.94 -3.90
CA ILE A 259 -15.53 -8.82 -3.45
C ILE A 259 -14.52 -9.36 -4.47
N ALA A 260 -15.00 -10.18 -5.40
CA ALA A 260 -14.32 -10.66 -6.60
C ALA A 260 -15.39 -10.90 -7.68
N TRP A 261 -15.01 -11.10 -8.93
CA TRP A 261 -15.97 -11.27 -10.04
C TRP A 261 -17.04 -12.32 -9.69
N ARG A 262 -18.30 -11.86 -9.70
CA ARG A 262 -19.53 -12.56 -9.34
C ARG A 262 -19.45 -13.35 -8.03
N THR A 263 -18.58 -12.91 -7.12
CA THR A 263 -18.32 -13.52 -5.81
C THR A 263 -18.76 -12.57 -4.71
N ALA A 264 -19.79 -12.96 -3.98
CA ALA A 264 -20.28 -12.21 -2.83
C ALA A 264 -19.37 -12.40 -1.60
N GLY A 265 -19.25 -11.34 -0.81
CA GLY A 265 -18.59 -11.35 0.48
C GLY A 265 -19.08 -10.23 1.37
N ASP A 266 -18.48 -10.13 2.56
CA ASP A 266 -18.82 -9.09 3.53
C ASP A 266 -18.18 -7.75 3.13
N GLY A 267 -19.03 -6.76 2.92
CA GLY A 267 -18.70 -5.36 2.72
C GLY A 267 -18.94 -4.52 3.96
N TRP A 268 -18.14 -3.47 4.12
CA TRP A 268 -18.20 -2.57 5.27
C TRP A 268 -18.22 -1.11 4.84
N THR A 269 -19.02 -0.30 5.53
CA THR A 269 -18.86 1.16 5.59
C THR A 269 -19.09 1.63 7.02
N PHE A 270 -18.57 2.80 7.39
CA PHE A 270 -18.67 3.31 8.75
C PHE A 270 -19.31 4.68 8.76
N VAL A 271 -20.40 4.82 9.51
CA VAL A 271 -21.06 6.10 9.78
C VAL A 271 -20.46 6.70 11.03
N LEU A 272 -20.12 7.98 10.94
CA LEU A 272 -19.64 8.76 12.07
C LEU A 272 -20.65 9.85 12.37
N ARG A 273 -20.97 9.99 13.66
CA ARG A 273 -21.60 11.19 14.20
C ARG A 273 -20.57 11.92 15.05
N THR A 274 -20.28 13.18 14.77
CA THR A 274 -19.38 13.99 15.61
C THR A 274 -20.03 15.28 16.09
N ARG A 275 -19.64 15.73 17.28
CA ARG A 275 -20.00 17.05 17.82
C ARG A 275 -18.89 17.55 18.75
N PRO A 276 -18.77 18.88 18.96
CA PRO A 276 -17.84 19.41 19.96
C PRO A 276 -18.14 18.83 21.34
N ALA A 277 -17.09 18.41 22.05
CA ALA A 277 -17.22 17.97 23.43
C ALA A 277 -17.65 19.16 24.30
N GLY A 278 -18.92 19.17 24.74
CA GLY A 278 -19.41 20.23 25.63
C GLY A 278 -18.79 20.12 27.02
N SER A 279 -18.28 21.24 27.56
CA SER A 279 -17.87 21.32 28.97
C SER A 279 -19.06 20.99 29.89
N ARG A 280 -18.80 20.45 31.09
CA ARG A 280 -19.86 20.15 32.08
C ARG A 280 -20.75 21.38 32.35
N GLU A 281 -20.16 22.57 32.38
CA GLU A 281 -20.88 23.83 32.56
C GLU A 281 -21.70 24.25 31.33
N ALA A 282 -21.19 24.03 30.11
CA ALA A 282 -21.93 24.31 28.88
C ALA A 282 -23.16 23.40 28.76
N ARG A 283 -23.04 22.11 29.15
CA ARG A 283 -24.18 21.18 29.20
C ARG A 283 -25.23 21.62 30.23
N ARG A 284 -24.79 22.09 31.40
CA ARG A 284 -25.69 22.60 32.46
C ARG A 284 -26.39 23.89 32.02
N ARG A 285 -25.66 24.86 31.44
CA ARG A 285 -26.22 26.11 30.93
C ARG A 285 -27.15 25.90 29.74
N ALA A 286 -26.86 24.97 28.83
CA ALA A 286 -27.76 24.63 27.73
C ALA A 286 -29.08 24.00 28.24
N ARG A 287 -28.99 23.19 29.30
CA ARG A 287 -30.16 22.62 29.99
C ARG A 287 -31.00 23.69 30.68
N ASP A 288 -30.36 24.67 31.32
CA ASP A 288 -31.03 25.82 31.95
C ASP A 288 -31.65 26.78 30.92
N ARG A 289 -31.00 26.98 29.76
CA ARG A 289 -31.47 27.89 28.70
C ARG A 289 -32.44 27.28 27.68
N ARG A 290 -32.79 25.99 27.80
CA ARG A 290 -33.58 25.24 26.80
C ARG A 290 -33.05 25.39 25.36
N THR A 291 -31.75 25.66 25.20
CA THR A 291 -31.12 25.77 23.88
C THR A 291 -30.87 24.38 23.33
N ARG A 292 -31.39 24.11 22.13
CA ARG A 292 -31.15 22.86 21.40
C ARG A 292 -29.64 22.65 21.19
N PRO A 293 -29.07 21.48 21.51
CA PRO A 293 -27.67 21.18 21.19
C PRO A 293 -27.44 21.36 19.68
N ALA A 294 -26.22 21.73 19.28
CA ALA A 294 -25.84 21.68 17.87
C ALA A 294 -26.10 20.27 17.33
N SER A 295 -26.72 20.19 16.15
CA SER A 295 -26.96 18.90 15.49
C SER A 295 -25.61 18.26 15.18
N PRO A 296 -25.44 16.96 15.42
CA PRO A 296 -24.18 16.29 15.11
C PRO A 296 -23.93 16.32 13.61
N THR A 297 -22.67 16.42 13.21
CA THR A 297 -22.28 16.22 11.82
C THR A 297 -22.29 14.72 11.52
N VAL A 298 -22.65 14.35 10.29
CA VAL A 298 -22.68 12.95 9.84
C VAL A 298 -21.74 12.82 8.65
N SER A 299 -20.80 11.89 8.72
CA SER A 299 -19.87 11.57 7.65
C SER A 299 -19.67 10.07 7.51
N LEU A 300 -19.05 9.63 6.41
CA LEU A 300 -18.69 8.23 6.18
C LEU A 300 -17.17 8.06 6.22
N ALA A 301 -16.73 6.92 6.73
CA ALA A 301 -15.36 6.43 6.61
C ALA A 301 -15.35 5.12 5.83
N ARG A 302 -14.42 5.02 4.89
CA ARG A 302 -14.28 3.85 4.01
C ARG A 302 -13.73 2.67 4.80
N ALA A 303 -14.19 1.45 4.49
CA ALA A 303 -13.49 0.25 4.95
C ALA A 303 -12.23 -0.01 4.09
N GLY A 304 -11.09 -0.12 4.75
CA GLY A 304 -9.83 -0.55 4.13
C GLY A 304 -9.54 -1.99 4.48
N ARG A 305 -9.36 -2.86 3.49
CA ARG A 305 -8.97 -4.26 3.72
C ARG A 305 -7.50 -4.32 4.11
N TYR A 306 -7.20 -4.80 5.31
CA TYR A 306 -5.85 -4.93 5.84
C TYR A 306 -5.75 -6.11 6.82
N GLY A 307 -5.03 -7.12 6.39
CA GLY A 307 -4.75 -8.35 7.09
C GLY A 307 -3.66 -9.10 6.34
N THR A 308 -3.18 -10.22 6.89
CA THR A 308 -2.11 -11.00 6.24
C THR A 308 -2.52 -11.45 4.83
N ALA A 309 -3.74 -11.96 4.67
CA ALA A 309 -4.25 -12.39 3.36
C ALA A 309 -4.42 -11.22 2.38
N ASP A 310 -4.93 -10.07 2.87
CA ASP A 310 -5.13 -8.88 2.05
C ASP A 310 -3.82 -8.34 1.47
N MET A 311 -2.76 -8.30 2.29
CA MET A 311 -1.45 -7.83 1.85
C MET A 311 -0.78 -8.83 0.89
N LEU A 312 -0.87 -10.13 1.18
CA LEU A 312 -0.29 -11.18 0.35
C LEU A 312 -1.01 -11.35 -1.00
N ALA A 313 -2.28 -10.98 -1.12
CA ALA A 313 -3.01 -11.01 -2.39
C ALA A 313 -2.31 -10.20 -3.50
N ARG A 314 -1.52 -9.18 -3.13
CA ARG A 314 -0.75 -8.35 -4.09
C ARG A 314 0.64 -8.90 -4.42
N ILE A 315 1.17 -9.81 -3.60
CA ILE A 315 2.51 -10.39 -3.72
C ILE A 315 2.51 -11.87 -3.30
N PRO A 316 1.64 -12.73 -3.89
CA PRO A 316 1.41 -14.09 -3.37
C PRO A 316 2.68 -14.96 -3.42
N VAL A 317 3.55 -14.68 -4.37
CA VAL A 317 4.87 -15.33 -4.52
C VAL A 317 5.79 -15.15 -3.30
N LEU A 318 5.52 -14.15 -2.45
CA LEU A 318 6.29 -13.84 -1.24
C LEU A 318 5.65 -14.37 0.04
N ALA A 319 4.51 -15.06 -0.03
CA ALA A 319 3.82 -15.63 1.14
C ALA A 319 4.73 -16.44 2.09
N PRO A 320 5.71 -17.24 1.61
CA PRO A 320 6.61 -17.99 2.51
C PRO A 320 7.50 -17.12 3.40
N LEU A 321 7.69 -15.83 3.09
CA LEU A 321 8.50 -14.93 3.91
C LEU A 321 7.84 -14.61 5.25
N ARG A 322 6.53 -14.86 5.39
CA ARG A 322 5.77 -14.55 6.61
C ARG A 322 6.30 -15.27 7.84
N ASP A 323 6.87 -16.46 7.64
CA ASP A 323 7.42 -17.28 8.71
C ASP A 323 8.94 -17.14 8.84
N ARG A 324 9.53 -16.16 8.14
CA ARG A 324 10.98 -15.93 8.12
C ARG A 324 11.38 -14.75 8.99
N THR A 325 12.59 -14.85 9.53
CA THR A 325 13.27 -13.78 10.26
C THR A 325 14.56 -13.39 9.53
N VAL A 326 14.71 -12.10 9.23
CA VAL A 326 15.94 -11.55 8.61
C VAL A 326 16.61 -10.59 9.57
N SER A 327 17.90 -10.81 9.84
CA SER A 327 18.67 -9.92 10.72
C SER A 327 19.61 -9.03 9.93
N VAL A 328 19.32 -7.73 9.97
CA VAL A 328 19.99 -6.67 9.21
C VAL A 328 21.03 -5.99 10.10
N PHE A 329 22.28 -6.04 9.68
CA PHE A 329 23.41 -5.42 10.36
C PHE A 329 23.91 -4.21 9.56
N GLY A 330 23.92 -3.04 10.19
CA GLY A 330 24.22 -1.76 9.55
C GLY A 330 23.01 -1.21 8.81
N LEU A 331 22.40 -0.15 9.35
CA LEU A 331 21.24 0.54 8.83
C LEU A 331 21.65 1.85 8.18
N GLY A 332 22.69 1.81 7.35
CA GLY A 332 23.13 2.92 6.50
C GLY A 332 22.33 3.03 5.21
N GLY A 333 22.93 3.61 4.16
CA GLY A 333 22.27 3.83 2.86
C GLY A 333 21.93 2.56 2.06
N LEU A 334 22.35 1.38 2.52
CA LEU A 334 22.01 0.08 1.92
C LEU A 334 21.10 -0.75 2.85
N GLY A 335 21.45 -0.89 4.13
CA GLY A 335 20.71 -1.75 5.04
C GLY A 335 19.37 -1.17 5.52
N ALA A 336 19.27 0.15 5.75
CA ALA A 336 18.00 0.76 6.11
C ALA A 336 16.93 0.59 5.02
N PRO A 337 17.18 0.94 3.73
CA PRO A 337 16.20 0.67 2.68
C PRO A 337 15.92 -0.84 2.52
N SER A 338 16.94 -1.71 2.67
CA SER A 338 16.71 -3.17 2.65
C SER A 338 15.74 -3.63 3.74
N ALA A 339 15.87 -3.13 4.96
CA ALA A 339 14.95 -3.45 6.06
C ALA A 339 13.51 -3.02 5.77
N LEU A 340 13.32 -1.85 5.13
CA LEU A 340 12.00 -1.39 4.71
C LEU A 340 11.42 -2.27 3.61
N GLU A 341 12.24 -2.70 2.65
CA GLU A 341 11.80 -3.62 1.59
C GLU A 341 11.46 -5.00 2.13
N PHE A 342 12.20 -5.52 3.12
CA PHE A 342 11.81 -6.76 3.79
C PHE A 342 10.47 -6.63 4.51
N ALA A 343 10.21 -5.48 5.15
CA ALA A 343 8.90 -5.23 5.76
C ALA A 343 7.77 -5.14 4.72
N ARG A 344 7.99 -4.48 3.57
CA ARG A 344 7.04 -4.43 2.45
C ARG A 344 6.79 -5.81 1.83
N ALA A 345 7.83 -6.64 1.77
CA ALA A 345 7.77 -8.01 1.28
C ALA A 345 7.03 -8.97 2.22
N GLY A 346 6.67 -8.52 3.43
CA GLY A 346 5.90 -9.31 4.39
C GLY A 346 6.73 -10.27 5.23
N VAL A 347 8.05 -10.05 5.37
CA VAL A 347 8.91 -10.82 6.27
C VAL A 347 8.31 -10.84 7.68
N GLY A 348 8.27 -12.01 8.32
CA GLY A 348 7.63 -12.19 9.62
C GLY A 348 8.26 -11.37 10.74
N CYS A 349 9.58 -11.38 10.81
CA CYS A 349 10.35 -10.64 11.81
C CYS A 349 11.65 -10.07 11.24
N LEU A 350 12.05 -8.89 11.72
CA LEU A 350 13.38 -8.31 11.45
C LEU A 350 14.15 -8.10 12.74
N GLY A 351 15.38 -8.61 12.78
CA GLY A 351 16.39 -8.19 13.74
C GLY A 351 17.17 -7.00 13.19
N LEU A 352 17.28 -5.90 13.93
CA LEU A 352 17.89 -4.65 13.45
C LEU A 352 19.06 -4.23 14.35
N LEU A 353 20.29 -4.19 13.82
CA LEU A 353 21.45 -3.75 14.59
C LEU A 353 22.20 -2.61 13.91
N ASP A 354 22.27 -1.46 14.59
CA ASP A 354 23.13 -0.34 14.22
C ASP A 354 23.44 0.51 15.46
N GLY A 355 24.73 0.82 15.69
CA GLY A 355 25.20 1.60 16.83
C GLY A 355 25.15 3.12 16.64
N ASP A 356 24.99 3.58 15.40
CA ASP A 356 25.09 4.99 15.05
C ASP A 356 23.79 5.77 15.26
N VAL A 357 23.93 7.09 15.21
CA VAL A 357 22.86 8.08 15.24
C VAL A 357 22.62 8.60 13.82
N VAL A 358 21.39 9.02 13.52
CA VAL A 358 21.04 9.67 12.26
C VAL A 358 21.57 11.10 12.26
N GLU A 359 22.48 11.40 11.34
CA GLU A 359 22.93 12.77 11.07
C GLU A 359 22.02 13.42 10.02
N ALA A 360 21.85 14.74 10.06
CA ALA A 360 21.06 15.47 9.07
C ALA A 360 21.54 15.22 7.62
N GLY A 361 22.86 15.09 7.44
CA GLY A 361 23.48 14.79 6.14
C GLY A 361 23.18 13.38 5.63
N ASN A 362 22.74 12.43 6.47
CA ASN A 362 22.38 11.09 6.00
C ASN A 362 21.15 11.11 5.08
N GLY A 363 20.26 12.10 5.22
CA GLY A 363 19.00 12.19 4.48
C GLY A 363 19.13 12.23 2.94
N VAL A 364 20.33 12.48 2.40
CA VAL A 364 20.59 12.40 0.95
C VAL A 364 20.54 10.98 0.39
N ARG A 365 20.68 9.97 1.25
CA ARG A 365 20.72 8.54 0.88
C ARG A 365 20.18 7.58 1.92
N TRP A 366 19.58 8.10 2.99
CA TRP A 366 18.94 7.35 4.05
C TRP A 366 17.43 7.56 3.94
N PRO A 367 16.59 6.53 4.16
CA PRO A 367 15.18 6.57 3.76
C PRO A 367 14.32 7.56 4.56
N LEU A 368 14.79 8.02 5.72
CA LEU A 368 14.12 9.09 6.47
C LEU A 368 14.92 10.39 6.41
N GLY A 369 14.20 11.50 6.45
CA GLY A 369 14.78 12.84 6.37
C GLY A 369 15.08 13.47 7.73
N LEU A 370 15.08 14.81 7.74
CA LEU A 370 15.43 15.64 8.90
C LEU A 370 14.62 15.34 10.18
N ALA A 371 13.40 14.82 10.06
CA ALA A 371 12.49 14.58 11.17
C ALA A 371 13.03 13.64 12.27
N VAL A 372 14.02 12.81 11.94
CA VAL A 372 14.63 11.83 12.86
C VAL A 372 16.12 12.07 13.07
N ALA A 373 16.64 13.24 12.67
CA ALA A 373 18.02 13.61 12.96
C ALA A 373 18.25 13.63 14.48
N GLY A 374 19.36 13.03 14.92
CA GLY A 374 19.70 12.84 16.34
C GLY A 374 19.15 11.55 16.96
N TRP A 375 18.30 10.79 16.27
CA TRP A 375 17.77 9.52 16.76
C TRP A 375 18.75 8.37 16.46
N GLY A 376 18.68 7.27 17.23
CA GLY A 376 19.41 6.05 16.87
C GLY A 376 18.87 5.46 15.56
N LYS A 377 19.75 4.98 14.67
CA LYS A 377 19.31 4.42 13.37
C LYS A 377 18.41 3.20 13.54
N ALA A 378 18.78 2.27 14.42
CA ALA A 378 18.02 1.06 14.71
C ALA A 378 16.60 1.34 15.26
N PRO A 379 16.43 2.11 16.34
CA PRO A 379 15.09 2.46 16.83
C PRO A 379 14.28 3.28 15.80
N ALA A 380 14.90 4.18 15.03
CA ALA A 380 14.17 4.96 14.03
C ALA A 380 13.56 4.09 12.91
N ILE A 381 14.27 3.05 12.45
CA ILE A 381 13.74 2.09 11.48
C ILE A 381 12.72 1.14 12.12
N HIS A 382 12.95 0.71 13.36
CA HIS A 382 11.97 -0.05 14.15
C HIS A 382 10.62 0.67 14.24
N ASP A 383 10.64 1.94 14.70
CA ASP A 383 9.44 2.76 14.87
C ASP A 383 8.71 2.97 13.54
N LEU A 384 9.45 3.20 12.44
CA LEU A 384 8.87 3.34 11.11
C LEU A 384 8.14 2.07 10.68
N ILE A 385 8.79 0.91 10.83
CA ILE A 385 8.21 -0.37 10.42
C ILE A 385 6.99 -0.72 11.27
N HIS A 386 7.07 -0.53 12.59
CA HIS A 386 5.92 -0.71 13.47
C HIS A 386 4.76 0.21 13.09
N ARG A 387 5.04 1.44 12.63
CA ARG A 387 4.02 2.41 12.23
C ARG A 387 3.36 2.06 10.89
N ASP A 388 4.15 1.72 9.88
CA ASP A 388 3.70 1.67 8.48
C ASP A 388 3.48 0.23 7.95
N TRP A 389 4.19 -0.75 8.51
CA TRP A 389 4.08 -2.17 8.17
C TRP A 389 3.93 -3.04 9.44
N PRO A 390 2.90 -2.81 10.27
CA PRO A 390 2.74 -3.48 11.56
C PRO A 390 2.70 -5.00 11.48
N LEU A 391 2.34 -5.60 10.34
CA LEU A 391 2.40 -7.06 10.20
C LEU A 391 3.83 -7.60 10.39
N THR A 392 4.86 -6.83 10.05
CA THR A 392 6.27 -7.21 10.23
C THR A 392 6.72 -6.85 11.64
N ARG A 393 7.04 -7.85 12.46
CA ARG A 393 7.59 -7.62 13.81
C ARG A 393 9.04 -7.20 13.70
N THR A 394 9.50 -6.38 14.64
CA THR A 394 10.91 -5.96 14.66
C THR A 394 11.48 -6.04 16.07
N ARG A 395 12.73 -6.46 16.15
CA ARG A 395 13.59 -6.43 17.33
C ARG A 395 14.80 -5.60 16.98
N PHE A 396 15.33 -4.83 17.92
CA PHE A 396 16.49 -4.00 17.61
C PHE A 396 17.47 -3.93 18.76
N ALA A 397 18.74 -3.71 18.42
CA ALA A 397 19.78 -3.37 19.36
C ALA A 397 20.60 -2.20 18.83
N ARG A 398 20.91 -1.24 19.70
CA ARG A 398 21.83 -0.14 19.39
C ARG A 398 23.20 -0.48 19.94
N TRP A 399 24.02 -1.11 19.11
CA TRP A 399 25.36 -1.57 19.50
C TRP A 399 26.34 -1.45 18.34
N ARG A 400 27.62 -1.21 18.66
CA ARG A 400 28.72 -1.23 17.69
C ARG A 400 29.53 -2.50 17.91
N LEU A 401 29.42 -3.45 16.98
CA LEU A 401 30.14 -4.72 17.06
C LEU A 401 31.66 -4.53 17.15
N GLY A 402 32.31 -5.33 17.99
CA GLY A 402 33.75 -5.26 18.27
C GLY A 402 34.13 -4.17 19.27
N THR A 403 33.17 -3.56 19.96
CA THR A 403 33.45 -2.58 21.03
C THR A 403 33.78 -3.31 22.33
N ALA A 404 34.99 -3.13 22.85
CA ALA A 404 35.36 -3.66 24.16
C ALA A 404 34.81 -2.76 25.28
N VAL A 405 33.95 -3.32 26.13
CA VAL A 405 33.36 -2.62 27.29
C VAL A 405 33.59 -3.48 28.54
N ALA A 406 33.90 -2.84 29.67
CA ALA A 406 34.03 -3.54 30.94
C ALA A 406 32.65 -3.84 31.53
N GLY A 407 32.45 -5.04 32.09
CA GLY A 407 31.19 -5.44 32.74
C GLY A 407 30.45 -6.55 32.00
N GLU A 408 29.13 -6.45 31.97
CA GLU A 408 28.22 -7.42 31.34
C GLU A 408 28.45 -7.56 29.83
N ASP A 409 28.11 -8.73 29.26
CA ASP A 409 28.28 -9.04 27.83
C ASP A 409 27.18 -8.40 26.98
N HIS A 410 27.24 -7.06 26.88
CA HIS A 410 26.31 -6.26 26.12
C HIS A 410 26.27 -6.62 24.62
N GLU A 411 27.41 -7.05 24.05
CA GLU A 411 27.46 -7.50 22.66
C GLU A 411 26.72 -8.82 22.47
N GLY A 412 26.95 -9.79 23.38
CA GLY A 412 26.22 -11.03 23.42
C GLY A 412 24.70 -10.82 23.57
N GLU A 413 24.27 -9.90 24.43
CA GLU A 413 22.86 -9.55 24.60
C GLU A 413 22.24 -8.91 23.34
N ALA A 414 22.96 -7.97 22.72
CA ALA A 414 22.54 -7.32 21.48
C ALA A 414 22.40 -8.36 20.34
N LEU A 415 23.39 -9.25 20.20
CA LEU A 415 23.38 -10.32 19.21
C LEU A 415 22.27 -11.34 19.50
N SER A 416 22.08 -11.74 20.76
CA SER A 416 21.01 -12.66 21.17
C SER A 416 19.63 -12.10 20.77
N THR A 417 19.39 -10.83 21.07
CA THR A 417 18.13 -10.13 20.74
C THR A 417 17.89 -10.06 19.23
N VAL A 418 18.91 -9.69 18.46
CA VAL A 418 18.79 -9.47 17.01
C VAL A 418 18.80 -10.78 16.23
N LEU A 419 19.47 -11.83 16.74
CA LEU A 419 19.59 -13.11 16.04
C LEU A 419 18.53 -14.14 16.44
N GLU A 420 17.67 -13.85 17.41
CA GLU A 420 16.63 -14.77 17.87
C GLU A 420 15.72 -15.22 16.70
N GLY A 421 15.77 -16.52 16.37
CA GLY A 421 14.96 -17.14 15.32
C GLY A 421 15.35 -16.75 13.89
N THR A 422 16.55 -16.22 13.67
CA THR A 422 17.03 -15.73 12.36
C THR A 422 17.20 -16.85 11.34
N ASP A 423 16.60 -16.68 10.15
CA ASP A 423 16.79 -17.55 8.99
C ASP A 423 17.87 -17.05 8.03
N LEU A 424 18.18 -15.75 8.04
CA LEU A 424 19.18 -15.13 7.16
C LEU A 424 19.82 -13.90 7.79
N VAL A 425 21.15 -13.82 7.71
CA VAL A 425 21.91 -12.61 8.07
C VAL A 425 22.10 -11.74 6.82
N PHE A 426 21.70 -10.47 6.92
CA PHE A 426 21.88 -9.46 5.87
C PHE A 426 22.82 -8.35 6.36
N ASP A 427 24.04 -8.33 5.84
CA ASP A 427 25.11 -7.44 6.25
C ASP A 427 25.29 -6.27 5.28
N ALA A 428 25.00 -5.08 5.77
CA ALA A 428 25.24 -3.80 5.13
C ALA A 428 26.11 -2.88 6.01
N SER A 429 26.96 -3.45 6.86
CA SER A 429 27.86 -2.74 7.78
C SER A 429 29.00 -2.01 7.07
N ALA A 430 29.34 -2.43 5.84
CA ALA A 430 30.48 -1.96 5.08
C ALA A 430 31.83 -2.05 5.82
N SER A 431 31.95 -2.99 6.77
CA SER A 431 33.17 -3.21 7.57
C SER A 431 33.67 -4.64 7.40
N LEU A 432 34.87 -4.82 6.83
CA LEU A 432 35.44 -6.15 6.56
C LEU A 432 35.57 -7.01 7.83
N VAL A 433 35.90 -6.40 8.97
CA VAL A 433 36.02 -7.13 10.24
C VAL A 433 34.66 -7.58 10.77
N VAL A 434 33.61 -6.77 10.60
CA VAL A 434 32.23 -7.13 10.95
C VAL A 434 31.71 -8.19 9.99
N GLN A 435 31.99 -8.07 8.69
CA GLN A 435 31.60 -9.06 7.69
C GLN A 435 32.17 -10.43 7.97
N ARG A 436 33.47 -10.50 8.30
CA ARG A 436 34.09 -11.76 8.71
C ARG A 436 33.39 -12.35 9.93
N TYR A 437 33.22 -11.56 10.98
CA TYR A 437 32.59 -12.01 12.23
C TYR A 437 31.16 -12.52 12.00
N LEU A 438 30.34 -11.78 11.26
CA LEU A 438 28.95 -12.16 10.98
C LEU A 438 28.84 -13.37 10.04
N ALA A 439 29.73 -13.50 9.07
CA ALA A 439 29.76 -14.67 8.21
C ALA A 439 30.15 -15.94 8.98
N ASP A 440 31.13 -15.86 9.87
CA ASP A 440 31.51 -16.96 10.76
C ASP A 440 30.34 -17.32 11.70
N LEU A 441 29.69 -16.32 12.30
CA LEU A 441 28.54 -16.47 13.20
C LEU A 441 27.31 -17.10 12.51
N ALA A 442 27.04 -16.71 11.26
CA ALA A 442 25.98 -17.28 10.43
C ALA A 442 26.27 -18.74 10.06
N ASN A 443 27.53 -19.03 9.72
CA ASN A 443 27.98 -20.39 9.43
C ASN A 443 27.85 -21.30 10.66
N GLU A 444 28.22 -20.82 11.86
CA GLU A 444 28.02 -21.55 13.13
C GLU A 444 26.54 -21.87 13.40
N ARG A 445 25.62 -21.01 12.96
CA ARG A 445 24.16 -21.20 13.06
C ARG A 445 23.56 -22.02 11.93
N GLY A 446 24.35 -22.37 10.91
CA GLY A 446 23.86 -23.08 9.73
C GLY A 446 22.87 -22.27 8.90
N ILE A 447 22.98 -20.94 8.90
CA ILE A 447 22.08 -20.03 8.16
C ILE A 447 22.84 -19.27 7.06
N PRO A 448 22.18 -18.91 5.95
CA PRO A 448 22.77 -18.09 4.90
C PRO A 448 23.17 -16.70 5.41
N TYR A 449 24.28 -16.21 4.87
CA TYR A 449 24.78 -14.86 5.05
C TYR A 449 24.78 -14.14 3.70
N ILE A 450 24.29 -12.90 3.65
CA ILE A 450 24.36 -12.04 2.48
C ILE A 450 25.06 -10.74 2.88
N SER A 451 26.04 -10.31 2.10
CA SER A 451 26.65 -8.99 2.23
C SER A 451 26.37 -8.12 1.02
N VAL A 452 26.19 -6.83 1.28
CA VAL A 452 26.06 -5.79 0.27
C VAL A 452 27.00 -4.63 0.57
N TRP A 453 27.70 -4.13 -0.45
CA TRP A 453 28.47 -2.91 -0.34
C TRP A 453 28.55 -2.16 -1.66
N SER A 454 28.72 -0.85 -1.56
CA SER A 454 28.89 0.06 -2.70
C SER A 454 30.28 0.67 -2.66
N THR A 455 30.76 1.09 -3.82
CA THR A 455 32.01 1.84 -3.97
C THR A 455 31.83 3.32 -3.76
N ASN A 456 32.95 4.04 -3.65
CA ASN A 456 32.95 5.50 -3.63
C ASN A 456 32.30 6.08 -4.89
N GLY A 457 31.63 7.22 -4.73
CA GLY A 457 30.77 7.82 -5.77
C GLY A 457 29.47 7.08 -6.04
N GLY A 458 29.24 5.89 -5.47
CA GLY A 458 28.15 5.01 -5.91
C GLY A 458 28.35 4.51 -7.34
N TRP A 459 29.59 4.35 -7.79
CA TRP A 459 29.87 3.94 -9.18
C TRP A 459 29.58 2.46 -9.44
N GLY A 460 29.55 1.65 -8.40
CA GLY A 460 29.24 0.23 -8.48
C GLY A 460 29.08 -0.38 -7.10
N GLY A 461 28.92 -1.70 -7.07
CA GLY A 461 28.78 -2.43 -5.82
C GLY A 461 28.80 -3.93 -6.01
N VAL A 462 28.78 -4.64 -4.90
CA VAL A 462 28.75 -6.10 -4.87
C VAL A 462 27.63 -6.57 -3.95
N VAL A 463 26.95 -7.62 -4.38
CA VAL A 463 26.04 -8.43 -3.58
C VAL A 463 26.62 -9.84 -3.54
N ALA A 464 26.83 -10.38 -2.34
CA ALA A 464 27.38 -11.71 -2.17
C ALA A 464 26.57 -12.54 -1.18
N ARG A 465 26.32 -13.81 -1.50
CA ARG A 465 25.70 -14.81 -0.64
C ARG A 465 26.71 -15.89 -0.30
N ILE A 466 26.75 -16.25 0.97
CA ILE A 466 27.46 -17.40 1.50
C ILE A 466 26.40 -18.36 2.05
N ARG A 467 26.40 -19.59 1.53
CA ARG A 467 25.49 -20.63 1.98
C ARG A 467 26.16 -21.47 3.07
N PRO A 468 25.37 -22.07 3.98
CA PRO A 468 25.88 -23.01 4.99
C PRO A 468 26.19 -24.40 4.41
N ASP A 469 26.40 -24.52 3.09
CA ASP A 469 26.67 -25.79 2.39
C ASP A 469 28.18 -26.14 2.31
N GLY A 470 29.04 -25.24 2.82
CA GLY A 470 30.49 -25.42 2.84
C GLY A 470 31.16 -25.34 1.48
N GLN A 471 30.48 -24.85 0.42
CA GLN A 471 31.06 -24.72 -0.92
C GLN A 471 31.97 -23.50 -1.07
N ALA A 472 31.69 -22.42 -0.34
CA ALA A 472 32.57 -21.25 -0.23
C ALA A 472 32.29 -20.53 1.09
N CYS A 473 33.33 -19.95 1.71
CA CYS A 473 33.20 -19.11 2.90
C CYS A 473 33.58 -17.65 2.60
N TRP A 474 33.48 -16.78 3.61
CA TRP A 474 33.83 -15.36 3.48
C TRP A 474 35.27 -15.16 3.03
N LEU A 475 36.22 -15.94 3.57
CA LEU A 475 37.62 -15.86 3.13
C LEU A 475 37.80 -16.29 1.67
N CYS A 476 37.04 -17.30 1.19
CA CYS A 476 37.08 -17.68 -0.23
C CYS A 476 36.65 -16.52 -1.13
N LEU A 477 35.58 -15.81 -0.76
CA LEU A 477 35.10 -14.63 -1.47
C LEU A 477 36.17 -13.53 -1.51
N GLN A 478 36.77 -13.19 -0.36
CA GLN A 478 37.81 -12.16 -0.30
C GLN A 478 39.04 -12.53 -1.15
N LEU A 479 39.47 -13.79 -1.12
CA LEU A 479 40.58 -14.26 -1.95
C LEU A 479 40.24 -14.21 -3.44
N ALA A 480 39.02 -14.59 -3.83
CA ALA A 480 38.57 -14.53 -5.22
C ALA A 480 38.50 -13.08 -5.75
N LEU A 481 38.07 -12.12 -4.91
CA LEU A 481 38.10 -10.70 -5.23
C LEU A 481 39.55 -10.19 -5.34
N ASN A 482 40.42 -10.53 -4.39
CA ASN A 482 41.83 -10.12 -4.39
C ASN A 482 42.60 -10.66 -5.60
N ASP A 483 42.33 -11.90 -6.00
CA ASP A 483 42.94 -12.56 -7.17
C ASP A 483 42.27 -12.20 -8.49
N ARG A 484 41.28 -11.28 -8.47
CA ARG A 484 40.52 -10.81 -9.65
C ARG A 484 39.80 -11.93 -10.41
N LEU A 485 39.50 -13.05 -9.76
CA LEU A 485 38.59 -14.08 -10.27
C LEU A 485 37.15 -13.54 -10.33
N ILE A 486 36.85 -12.57 -9.47
CA ILE A 486 35.66 -11.73 -9.51
C ILE A 486 36.15 -10.29 -9.71
N PRO A 487 35.65 -9.56 -10.72
CA PRO A 487 36.09 -8.19 -10.97
C PRO A 487 35.71 -7.28 -9.80
N HIS A 488 36.51 -6.24 -9.56
CA HIS A 488 36.10 -5.20 -8.63
C HIS A 488 35.06 -4.29 -9.30
N PRO A 489 34.04 -3.84 -8.56
CA PRO A 489 33.16 -2.80 -9.05
C PRO A 489 33.94 -1.49 -9.30
N PRO A 490 33.51 -0.67 -10.28
CA PRO A 490 34.10 0.64 -10.52
C PRO A 490 33.89 1.56 -9.30
N GLU A 491 34.82 2.48 -9.05
CA GLU A 491 34.77 3.43 -7.94
C GLU A 491 35.23 4.83 -8.38
N ASP A 492 34.65 5.87 -7.78
CA ASP A 492 35.10 7.24 -7.97
C ASP A 492 36.52 7.42 -7.42
N PRO A 493 37.50 7.83 -8.26
CA PRO A 493 38.88 8.05 -7.84
C PRO A 493 39.04 9.23 -6.87
N GLY A 494 38.01 10.06 -6.69
CA GLY A 494 38.00 11.14 -5.71
C GLY A 494 38.18 10.64 -4.26
N THR A 495 38.68 11.51 -3.39
CA THR A 495 38.84 11.16 -1.96
C THR A 495 37.49 11.10 -1.25
N ARG A 496 37.38 10.22 -0.25
CA ARG A 496 36.27 10.26 0.71
C ARG A 496 36.16 11.66 1.32
N ILE A 497 34.93 12.10 1.58
CA ILE A 497 34.64 13.43 2.13
C ILE A 497 34.50 13.30 3.65
N GLN A 498 34.99 14.29 4.40
CA GLN A 498 34.69 14.46 5.82
C GLN A 498 33.73 15.64 5.99
N PRO A 499 32.40 15.41 6.12
CA PRO A 499 31.47 16.47 6.42
C PRO A 499 31.82 17.13 7.75
N ALA A 500 31.65 18.47 7.84
CA ALA A 500 31.84 19.20 9.09
C ALA A 500 30.92 18.63 10.19
N GLY A 501 31.51 18.24 11.32
CA GLY A 501 30.78 17.65 12.45
C GLY A 501 30.61 16.13 12.42
N CYS A 502 31.05 15.44 11.35
CA CYS A 502 31.09 13.98 11.32
C CYS A 502 32.45 13.45 11.82
N GLY A 503 32.45 12.31 12.53
CA GLY A 503 33.64 11.72 13.14
C GLY A 503 34.43 10.74 12.26
N SER A 504 33.99 10.48 11.02
CA SER A 504 34.67 9.54 10.11
C SER A 504 34.48 9.94 8.64
N PRO A 505 35.47 9.73 7.75
CA PRO A 505 35.32 10.03 6.33
C PRO A 505 34.25 9.14 5.69
N THR A 506 33.36 9.74 4.92
CA THR A 506 32.27 9.07 4.22
C THR A 506 32.47 9.11 2.71
N PHE A 507 31.95 8.12 2.01
CA PHE A 507 32.00 8.06 0.56
C PHE A 507 30.91 8.95 -0.07
N THR A 508 31.15 9.49 -1.26
CA THR A 508 30.14 10.21 -2.07
C THR A 508 29.18 9.21 -2.70
N GLY A 509 27.90 9.55 -2.86
CA GLY A 509 26.97 8.67 -3.57
C GLY A 509 25.52 9.05 -3.34
N THR A 510 24.72 8.95 -4.40
CA THR A 510 23.29 9.30 -4.36
C THR A 510 22.45 8.11 -3.90
N SER A 511 21.26 8.36 -3.38
CA SER A 511 20.33 7.28 -3.01
C SER A 511 19.99 6.36 -4.19
N PHE A 512 19.80 6.92 -5.39
CA PHE A 512 19.38 6.15 -6.56
C PHE A 512 20.53 5.35 -7.17
N ASP A 513 21.79 5.79 -7.05
CA ASP A 513 22.95 4.99 -7.46
C ASP A 513 23.19 3.81 -6.49
N LEU A 514 22.79 3.94 -5.21
CA LEU A 514 22.84 2.84 -4.25
C LEU A 514 21.70 1.83 -4.42
N ALA A 515 20.60 2.24 -5.06
CA ALA A 515 19.38 1.44 -5.18
C ALA A 515 19.57 0.08 -5.87
N PRO A 516 20.28 -0.02 -7.00
CA PRO A 516 20.56 -1.31 -7.63
C PRO A 516 21.22 -2.32 -6.68
N VAL A 517 22.12 -1.86 -5.80
CA VAL A 517 22.88 -2.73 -4.89
C VAL A 517 21.97 -3.31 -3.80
N TRP A 518 21.26 -2.46 -3.04
CA TRP A 518 20.40 -2.97 -1.97
C TRP A 518 19.20 -3.74 -2.54
N ALA A 519 18.66 -3.35 -3.69
CA ALA A 519 17.55 -4.06 -4.31
C ALA A 519 17.96 -5.46 -4.78
N ALA A 520 19.14 -5.61 -5.38
CA ALA A 520 19.68 -6.92 -5.75
C ALA A 520 19.97 -7.78 -4.50
N GLY A 521 20.45 -7.17 -3.41
CA GLY A 521 20.59 -7.84 -2.12
C GLY A 521 19.28 -8.40 -1.58
N VAL A 522 18.22 -7.58 -1.55
CA VAL A 522 16.89 -8.01 -1.12
C VAL A 522 16.36 -9.15 -2.00
N ARG A 523 16.51 -9.04 -3.33
CA ARG A 523 16.10 -10.11 -4.26
C ARG A 523 16.85 -11.42 -4.00
N LEU A 524 18.14 -11.36 -3.72
CA LEU A 524 18.95 -12.53 -3.38
C LEU A 524 18.52 -13.14 -2.05
N ALA A 525 18.21 -12.33 -1.04
CA ALA A 525 17.69 -12.78 0.24
C ALA A 525 16.34 -13.48 0.09
N VAL A 526 15.40 -12.88 -0.65
CA VAL A 526 14.09 -13.48 -0.94
C VAL A 526 14.24 -14.80 -1.71
N SER A 527 15.06 -14.83 -2.75
CA SER A 527 15.37 -16.05 -3.51
C SER A 527 15.97 -17.15 -2.63
N THR A 528 16.76 -16.78 -1.63
CA THR A 528 17.38 -17.73 -0.70
C THR A 528 16.37 -18.30 0.31
N LEU A 529 15.42 -17.48 0.77
CA LEU A 529 14.43 -17.86 1.79
C LEU A 529 13.18 -18.54 1.21
N ALA A 530 12.86 -18.25 -0.05
CA ALA A 530 11.68 -18.75 -0.75
C ALA A 530 12.02 -19.24 -2.18
N PRO A 531 12.98 -20.18 -2.35
CA PRO A 531 13.47 -20.59 -3.67
C PRO A 531 12.37 -21.22 -4.55
N ASP A 532 11.45 -21.97 -3.96
CA ASP A 532 10.39 -22.66 -4.72
C ASP A 532 9.27 -21.71 -5.17
N ALA A 533 9.00 -20.67 -4.38
CA ALA A 533 7.96 -19.70 -4.70
C ALA A 533 8.49 -18.56 -5.58
N TYR A 534 9.57 -17.89 -5.17
CA TYR A 534 10.14 -16.74 -5.89
C TYR A 534 11.07 -17.12 -7.05
N GLY A 535 11.67 -18.31 -6.98
CA GLY A 535 12.70 -18.77 -7.91
C GLY A 535 14.11 -18.67 -7.30
N ALA A 536 14.87 -19.76 -7.42
CA ALA A 536 16.25 -19.84 -6.97
C ALA A 536 17.22 -19.15 -7.94
N MET A 537 18.02 -18.22 -7.44
CA MET A 537 19.14 -17.63 -8.17
C MET A 537 20.34 -18.57 -8.13
N ASP A 538 20.91 -18.84 -9.30
CA ASP A 538 21.99 -19.80 -9.55
C ASP A 538 23.41 -19.24 -9.32
N TRP A 539 23.53 -17.95 -9.05
CA TRP A 539 24.76 -17.24 -8.73
C TRP A 539 24.84 -16.88 -7.25
N ASP A 540 26.05 -16.62 -6.76
CA ASP A 540 26.29 -16.25 -5.36
C ASP A 540 26.94 -14.89 -5.20
N VAL A 541 27.60 -14.38 -6.24
CA VAL A 541 28.17 -13.03 -6.23
C VAL A 541 27.71 -12.31 -7.47
N ALA A 542 27.26 -11.07 -7.31
CA ALA A 542 26.93 -10.19 -8.42
C ALA A 542 27.63 -8.84 -8.24
N VAL A 543 28.31 -8.39 -9.30
CA VAL A 543 29.01 -7.10 -9.34
C VAL A 543 28.26 -6.18 -10.31
N VAL A 544 27.89 -4.99 -9.84
CA VAL A 544 27.24 -3.97 -10.68
C VAL A 544 28.20 -2.84 -11.03
N SER A 545 28.12 -2.42 -12.29
CA SER A 545 28.75 -1.20 -12.80
C SER A 545 27.66 -0.19 -13.18
N LEU A 546 27.75 1.01 -12.61
CA LEU A 546 26.87 2.17 -12.86
C LEU A 546 27.62 3.30 -13.58
N ARG A 547 28.93 3.13 -13.74
CA ARG A 547 29.82 3.95 -14.54
C ARG A 547 30.68 3.08 -15.46
N ASP A 548 31.04 3.62 -16.62
CA ASP A 548 32.09 3.06 -17.46
C ASP A 548 33.49 3.41 -16.93
N ASP A 549 34.54 2.87 -17.57
CA ASP A 549 35.94 3.09 -17.18
C ASP A 549 36.38 4.57 -17.28
N ARG A 550 35.59 5.43 -17.94
CA ARG A 550 35.85 6.88 -18.07
C ARG A 550 35.01 7.70 -17.09
N GLY A 551 34.23 7.06 -16.20
CA GLY A 551 33.34 7.71 -15.27
C GLY A 551 32.02 8.20 -15.88
N GLY A 552 31.69 7.77 -17.11
CA GLY A 552 30.43 8.07 -17.78
C GLY A 552 29.26 7.30 -17.16
N VAL A 553 28.08 7.94 -17.05
CA VAL A 553 26.85 7.29 -16.54
C VAL A 553 26.37 6.24 -17.52
N ILE A 554 26.18 5.00 -17.04
CA ILE A 554 25.65 3.88 -17.85
C ILE A 554 24.42 3.25 -17.18
N MET A 555 23.66 2.48 -17.96
CA MET A 555 22.66 1.58 -17.39
C MET A 555 23.34 0.53 -16.51
N PRO A 556 22.73 0.14 -15.36
CA PRO A 556 23.31 -0.86 -14.48
C PRO A 556 23.66 -2.15 -15.23
N THR A 557 24.94 -2.48 -15.28
CA THR A 557 25.44 -3.71 -15.91
C THR A 557 25.90 -4.66 -14.83
N TRP A 558 25.34 -5.88 -14.83
CA TRP A 558 25.61 -6.91 -13.83
C TRP A 558 26.45 -8.03 -14.40
N THR A 559 27.43 -8.47 -13.62
CA THR A 559 28.18 -9.71 -13.86
C THR A 559 28.00 -10.63 -12.66
N THR A 560 27.68 -11.90 -12.91
CA THR A 560 27.37 -12.87 -11.86
C THR A 560 28.39 -13.99 -11.83
N HIS A 561 28.67 -14.48 -10.62
CA HIS A 561 29.69 -15.48 -10.34
C HIS A 561 29.19 -16.47 -9.28
N ARG A 562 29.73 -17.68 -9.31
CA ARG A 562 29.48 -18.73 -8.33
C ARG A 562 30.82 -19.27 -7.82
N PRO A 563 31.55 -18.53 -6.97
CA PRO A 563 32.85 -18.96 -6.50
C PRO A 563 32.73 -20.22 -5.64
N GLY A 564 33.59 -21.20 -5.90
CA GLY A 564 33.78 -22.35 -5.02
C GLY A 564 34.86 -22.10 -3.96
N ARG A 565 35.34 -23.19 -3.34
CA ARG A 565 36.44 -23.12 -2.36
C ARG A 565 37.70 -22.57 -3.03
N HIS A 566 38.26 -21.52 -2.42
CA HIS A 566 39.51 -20.95 -2.90
C HIS A 566 40.70 -21.81 -2.43
N PRO A 567 41.67 -22.16 -3.31
CA PRO A 567 42.80 -23.03 -2.94
C PRO A 567 43.68 -22.50 -1.79
N ARG A 568 43.72 -21.18 -1.62
CA ARG A 568 44.45 -20.49 -0.53
C ARG A 568 43.62 -20.28 0.74
N CYS A 569 42.39 -20.79 0.80
CA CYS A 569 41.52 -20.59 1.95
C CYS A 569 41.95 -21.48 3.12
N THR A 570 42.27 -20.86 4.26
CA THR A 570 42.67 -21.56 5.49
C THR A 570 41.48 -22.05 6.33
N ASN A 571 40.24 -21.70 5.96
CA ASN A 571 39.04 -22.09 6.70
C ASN A 571 38.49 -23.47 6.29
N HIS A 572 39.09 -24.12 5.29
CA HIS A 572 38.64 -25.40 4.73
C HIS A 572 39.71 -26.50 4.79
N VAL A 573 40.68 -26.36 5.70
CA VAL A 573 41.80 -27.30 5.88
C VAL A 573 41.36 -28.57 6.59
#